data_AF-A0AAW5CID5-F1
#
_entry.id   AF-A0AAW5CID5-F1
#
_cell.length_a   1.000
_cell.length_b   1.000
_cell.length_c   1.000
_cell.angle_alpha   90.00
_cell.angle_beta   90.00
_cell.angle_gamma   90.00
#
_symmetry.space_group_name_H-M   'P 1'
#
loop_
_entity.id
_entity.type
_entity.pdbx_description
1 polymer ?
#
loop_
_entity_poly.entity_id
_entity_poly.type
_entity_poly.pdbx_seq_one_letter_code
_entity_poly.pdbx_strand_id
1 'polypeptide(L)'
;MKTAIQIAKIRAVVLYIMQSFTQGVDYIKLFKILYFAQQDHLVKYGKVIVEDSFRALKHGPVPAYTYKALQIAEGKPLDGNFDEFLSDIEVRDKKVYTSAVPDMDYISGANKRCLDAAIAKYKDTDPYDLSDLSHDSAWEEAMTRIQDDPQKNFITIIDIARAGKATEDMVDYIREKQIVKNALS
;
A
#
# COMPACT_ATOMS: atom_id res chain seq x y z
N MET A 1 -4.40 -16.70 -1.80
CA MET A 1 -5.30 -15.69 -2.42
C MET A 1 -5.82 -14.77 -1.33
N LYS A 2 -6.21 -13.53 -1.64
CA LYS A 2 -6.82 -12.64 -0.65
C LYS A 2 -8.28 -13.04 -0.40
N THR A 3 -8.74 -12.90 0.84
CA THR A 3 -10.15 -13.09 1.21
C THR A 3 -10.99 -11.92 0.74
N ALA A 4 -12.31 -12.10 0.61
CA ALA A 4 -13.24 -11.03 0.25
C ALA A 4 -13.12 -9.82 1.21
N ILE A 5 -13.01 -10.08 2.51
CA ILE A 5 -12.83 -9.02 3.54
C ILE A 5 -11.52 -8.25 3.33
N GLN A 6 -10.42 -8.94 2.98
CA GLN A 6 -9.15 -8.26 2.68
C GLN A 6 -9.28 -7.40 1.43
N ILE A 7 -9.94 -7.89 0.39
CA ILE A 7 -10.15 -7.16 -0.87
C ILE A 7 -11.01 -5.92 -0.63
N ALA A 8 -12.14 -6.06 0.07
CA ALA A 8 -13.02 -4.96 0.43
C ALA A 8 -12.28 -3.88 1.24
N LYS A 9 -11.46 -4.29 2.22
CA LYS A 9 -10.63 -3.34 2.99
C LYS A 9 -9.57 -2.64 2.15
N ILE A 10 -8.89 -3.34 1.24
CA ILE A 10 -7.93 -2.70 0.33
C ILE A 10 -8.66 -1.67 -0.54
N ARG A 11 -9.81 -2.05 -1.11
CA ARG A 11 -10.62 -1.16 -1.94
C ARG A 11 -11.04 0.10 -1.17
N ALA A 12 -11.61 -0.06 0.02
CA ALA A 12 -12.02 1.06 0.85
C ALA A 12 -10.87 2.04 1.12
N VAL A 13 -9.68 1.54 1.46
CA VAL A 13 -8.52 2.39 1.74
C VAL A 13 -7.99 3.08 0.48
N VAL A 14 -7.96 2.39 -0.66
CA VAL A 14 -7.56 2.98 -1.94
C VAL A 14 -8.53 4.09 -2.35
N LEU A 15 -9.84 3.85 -2.28
CA LEU A 15 -10.87 4.85 -2.55
C LEU A 15 -10.75 6.05 -1.61
N TYR A 16 -10.47 5.82 -0.33
CA TYR A 16 -10.28 6.90 0.66
C TYR A 16 -9.15 7.85 0.28
N ILE A 17 -8.02 7.30 -0.20
CA ILE A 17 -6.91 8.13 -0.71
C ILE A 17 -7.34 8.86 -1.98
N MET A 18 -7.99 8.17 -2.92
CA MET A 18 -8.42 8.74 -4.20
C MET A 18 -9.39 9.91 -4.06
N GLN A 19 -10.25 9.92 -3.03
CA GLN A 19 -11.18 11.03 -2.77
C GLN A 19 -10.49 12.38 -2.54
N SER A 20 -9.22 12.38 -2.19
CA SER A 20 -8.44 13.61 -2.03
C SER A 20 -7.95 14.22 -3.35
N PHE A 21 -8.26 13.58 -4.50
CA PHE A 21 -7.77 13.96 -5.82
C PHE A 21 -8.91 14.16 -6.82
N THR A 22 -9.31 15.42 -7.06
CA THR A 22 -10.40 15.76 -7.97
C THR A 22 -10.07 15.60 -9.45
N GLN A 23 -8.79 15.51 -9.81
CA GLN A 23 -8.30 15.42 -11.20
C GLN A 23 -7.66 14.05 -11.50
N GLY A 24 -8.06 13.03 -10.74
CA GLY A 24 -7.43 11.72 -10.74
C GLY A 24 -6.04 11.73 -10.07
N VAL A 25 -5.59 10.54 -9.68
CA VAL A 25 -4.31 10.35 -8.99
C VAL A 25 -3.38 9.47 -9.81
N ASP A 26 -2.12 9.86 -9.93
CA ASP A 26 -1.10 9.01 -10.56
C ASP A 26 -0.73 7.83 -9.67
N TYR A 27 -0.23 6.76 -10.28
CA TYR A 27 0.08 5.52 -9.56
C TYR A 27 1.14 5.71 -8.49
N ILE A 28 2.19 6.50 -8.78
CA ILE A 28 3.30 6.69 -7.85
C ILE A 28 2.75 7.35 -6.59
N LYS A 29 2.01 8.45 -6.72
CA LYS A 29 1.40 9.17 -5.61
C LYS A 29 0.45 8.31 -4.80
N LEU A 30 -0.48 7.60 -5.45
CA LEU A 30 -1.41 6.69 -4.78
C LEU A 30 -0.65 5.63 -3.97
N PHE A 31 0.35 5.00 -4.57
CA PHE A 31 1.13 3.95 -3.92
C PHE A 31 1.99 4.48 -2.78
N LYS A 32 2.56 5.68 -2.90
CA LYS A 32 3.42 6.28 -1.87
C LYS A 32 2.63 6.73 -0.68
N ILE A 33 1.47 7.35 -0.90
CA ILE A 33 0.57 7.73 0.20
C ILE A 33 0.13 6.47 0.96
N LEU A 34 -0.25 5.40 0.26
CA LEU A 34 -0.61 4.13 0.90
C LEU A 34 0.57 3.53 1.69
N TYR A 35 1.78 3.54 1.11
CA TYR A 35 3.00 3.04 1.74
C TYR A 35 3.36 3.82 3.02
N PHE A 36 3.38 5.15 2.96
CA PHE A 36 3.72 5.96 4.13
C PHE A 36 2.64 5.91 5.22
N ALA A 37 1.36 5.83 4.84
CA ALA A 37 0.28 5.60 5.82
C ALA A 37 0.43 4.23 6.51
N GLN A 38 0.73 3.17 5.75
CA GLN A 38 1.01 1.83 6.27
C GLN A 38 2.20 1.83 7.23
N GLN A 39 3.29 2.51 6.85
CA GLN A 39 4.48 2.68 7.68
C GLN A 39 4.16 3.38 9.01
N ASP A 40 3.51 4.54 8.97
CA ASP A 40 3.12 5.29 10.15
C ASP A 40 2.19 4.49 11.07
N HIS A 41 1.27 3.71 10.49
CA HIS A 41 0.35 2.88 11.25
C HIS A 41 1.05 1.68 11.92
N LEU A 42 2.06 1.09 11.28
CA LEU A 42 2.90 0.06 11.89
C LEU A 42 3.69 0.61 13.07
N VAL A 43 4.27 1.80 12.93
CA VAL A 43 5.03 2.46 14.01
C VAL A 43 4.14 2.76 15.20
N LYS A 44 2.92 3.24 14.98
CA LYS A 44 2.00 3.68 16.05
C LYS A 44 1.21 2.55 16.69
N TYR A 45 0.84 1.53 15.92
CA TYR A 45 -0.15 0.54 16.34
C TYR A 45 0.28 -0.92 16.14
N GLY A 46 1.44 -1.16 15.51
CA GLY A 46 1.97 -2.50 15.24
C GLY A 46 1.05 -3.37 14.40
N LYS A 47 0.22 -2.76 13.55
CA LYS A 47 -0.73 -3.45 12.67
C LYS A 47 -0.70 -2.83 11.29
N VAL A 48 -1.01 -3.64 10.28
CA VAL A 48 -1.18 -3.15 8.91
C VAL A 48 -2.53 -2.44 8.73
N ILE A 49 -2.56 -1.37 7.90
CA ILE A 49 -3.81 -0.77 7.43
C ILE A 49 -4.48 -1.76 6.47
N VAL A 50 -3.77 -2.19 5.44
CA VAL A 50 -4.24 -3.16 4.44
C VAL A 50 -3.32 -4.35 4.35
N GLU A 51 -3.88 -5.53 4.05
CA GLU A 51 -3.10 -6.74 3.78
C GLU A 51 -2.69 -6.80 2.30
N ASP A 52 -2.24 -5.68 1.73
CA ASP A 52 -1.57 -5.64 0.43
C ASP A 52 -0.06 -5.71 0.62
N SER A 53 0.59 -6.61 -0.11
CA SER A 53 2.04 -6.82 0.01
C SER A 53 2.75 -5.78 -0.85
N PHE A 54 3.80 -5.15 -0.31
CA PHE A 54 4.61 -4.23 -1.09
C PHE A 54 5.77 -4.95 -1.76
N ARG A 55 6.07 -4.54 -3.00
CA ARG A 55 7.27 -4.96 -3.73
C ARG A 55 8.16 -3.76 -4.02
N ALA A 56 9.47 -3.95 -3.93
CA ALA A 56 10.45 -2.98 -4.36
C ALA A 56 10.56 -3.00 -5.90
N LEU A 57 10.20 -1.89 -6.53
CA LEU A 57 10.32 -1.68 -7.98
C LEU A 57 11.11 -0.39 -8.26
N LYS A 58 11.39 -0.11 -9.54
CA LYS A 58 12.20 1.03 -10.00
C LYS A 58 11.84 2.37 -9.34
N HIS A 59 10.55 2.65 -9.19
CA HIS A 59 10.03 3.90 -8.61
C HIS A 59 9.61 3.73 -7.14
N GLY A 60 10.30 2.88 -6.38
CA GLY A 60 10.08 2.63 -4.95
C GLY A 60 9.08 1.48 -4.64
N PRO A 61 8.55 1.43 -3.42
CA PRO A 61 7.54 0.46 -2.97
C PRO A 61 6.23 0.53 -3.77
N VAL A 62 5.70 -0.63 -4.17
CA VAL A 62 4.44 -0.75 -4.93
C VAL A 62 3.52 -1.83 -4.32
N PRO A 63 2.24 -1.51 -4.01
CA PRO A 63 1.27 -2.48 -3.50
C PRO A 63 0.86 -3.47 -4.60
N ALA A 64 1.17 -4.75 -4.39
CA ALA A 64 1.12 -5.76 -5.45
C ALA A 64 -0.30 -6.04 -5.96
N TYR A 65 -1.29 -6.14 -5.08
CA TYR A 65 -2.67 -6.43 -5.47
C TYR A 65 -3.33 -5.22 -6.12
N THR A 66 -3.19 -4.05 -5.50
CA THR A 66 -3.69 -2.78 -6.05
C THR A 66 -3.08 -2.51 -7.41
N TYR A 67 -1.76 -2.65 -7.57
CA TYR A 67 -1.12 -2.41 -8.87
C TYR A 67 -1.58 -3.40 -9.95
N LYS A 68 -1.71 -4.69 -9.62
CA LYS A 68 -2.25 -5.69 -10.54
C LYS A 68 -3.68 -5.36 -10.98
N ALA A 69 -4.54 -4.94 -10.05
CA ALA A 69 -5.90 -4.53 -10.36
C ALA A 69 -5.92 -3.36 -11.35
N LEU A 70 -5.14 -2.31 -11.07
CA LEU A 70 -5.08 -1.12 -11.93
C LEU A 70 -4.48 -1.43 -13.31
N GLN A 71 -3.53 -2.37 -13.40
CA GLN A 71 -3.02 -2.85 -14.69
C GLN A 71 -4.09 -3.58 -15.51
N ILE A 72 -5.00 -4.32 -14.87
CA ILE A 72 -6.14 -4.94 -15.56
C ILE A 72 -7.11 -3.87 -16.05
N ALA A 73 -7.37 -2.82 -15.25
CA ALA A 73 -8.17 -1.68 -15.68
C ALA A 73 -7.55 -0.90 -16.85
N GLU A 74 -6.21 -0.91 -16.98
CA GLU A 74 -5.49 -0.39 -18.17
C GLU A 74 -5.60 -1.30 -19.41
N GLY A 75 -6.24 -2.47 -19.30
CA GLY A 75 -6.38 -3.43 -20.39
C GLY A 75 -5.19 -4.37 -20.57
N LYS A 76 -4.31 -4.52 -19.57
CA LYS A 76 -3.23 -5.52 -19.64
C LYS A 76 -3.81 -6.94 -19.53
N PRO A 77 -3.29 -7.92 -20.29
CA PRO A 77 -3.79 -9.28 -20.31
C PRO A 77 -3.29 -10.07 -19.09
N LEU A 78 -3.81 -9.75 -17.90
CA LEU A 78 -3.45 -10.39 -16.63
C LEU A 78 -4.66 -11.17 -16.08
N ASP A 79 -4.40 -12.36 -15.54
CA ASP A 79 -5.46 -13.22 -14.99
C ASP A 79 -5.95 -12.75 -13.62
N GLY A 80 -7.24 -13.00 -13.36
CA GLY A 80 -7.89 -12.84 -12.06
C GLY A 80 -9.19 -12.04 -12.15
N ASN A 81 -10.12 -12.31 -11.23
CA ASN A 81 -11.33 -11.49 -11.11
C ASN A 81 -11.05 -10.31 -10.15
N PHE A 82 -11.17 -9.10 -10.68
CA PHE A 82 -11.03 -7.85 -9.95
C PHE A 82 -12.28 -6.96 -10.11
N ASP A 83 -13.39 -7.50 -10.61
CA ASP A 83 -14.59 -6.73 -10.98
C ASP A 83 -15.12 -5.94 -9.77
N GLU A 84 -15.21 -6.58 -8.61
CA GLU A 84 -15.62 -5.94 -7.36
C GLU A 84 -14.62 -4.85 -6.92
N PHE A 85 -13.31 -5.11 -7.06
CA PHE A 85 -12.28 -4.14 -6.70
C PHE A 85 -12.29 -2.91 -7.62
N LEU A 86 -12.54 -3.13 -8.92
CA LEU A 86 -12.46 -2.14 -9.99
C LEU A 86 -13.79 -1.47 -10.30
N SER A 87 -14.89 -1.88 -9.67
CA SER A 87 -16.18 -1.22 -9.79
C SER A 87 -16.02 0.30 -9.60
N ASP A 88 -16.51 1.07 -10.58
CA ASP A 88 -16.43 2.54 -10.65
C ASP A 88 -15.00 3.11 -10.58
N ILE A 89 -13.97 2.32 -10.93
CA ILE A 89 -12.59 2.78 -11.09
C ILE A 89 -12.26 2.79 -12.58
N GLU A 90 -11.85 3.95 -13.08
CA GLU A 90 -11.37 4.15 -14.45
C GLU A 90 -9.87 4.46 -14.43
N VAL A 91 -9.12 3.88 -15.35
CA VAL A 91 -7.73 4.28 -15.61
C VAL A 91 -7.62 4.90 -16.99
N ARG A 92 -7.08 6.12 -17.06
CA ARG A 92 -6.73 6.80 -18.29
C ARG A 92 -5.49 7.66 -18.07
N ASP A 93 -4.63 7.77 -19.08
CA ASP A 93 -3.40 8.58 -19.03
C ASP A 93 -2.52 8.31 -17.77
N LYS A 94 -2.41 7.04 -17.37
CA LYS A 94 -1.69 6.59 -16.15
C LYS A 94 -2.19 7.19 -14.83
N LYS A 95 -3.41 7.71 -14.84
CA LYS A 95 -4.12 8.21 -13.66
C LYS A 95 -5.36 7.38 -13.40
N VAL A 96 -5.67 7.22 -12.12
CA VAL A 96 -6.85 6.53 -11.63
C VAL A 96 -7.90 7.56 -11.26
N TYR A 97 -9.13 7.33 -11.71
CA TYR A 97 -10.31 8.12 -11.42
C TYR A 97 -11.38 7.22 -10.81
N THR A 98 -12.24 7.78 -9.97
CA THR A 98 -13.39 7.06 -9.43
C THR A 98 -14.49 8.01 -9.03
N SER A 99 -15.73 7.55 -9.16
CA SER A 99 -16.92 8.16 -8.54
C SER A 99 -17.37 7.42 -7.28
N ALA A 100 -16.74 6.29 -6.94
CA ALA A 100 -17.09 5.52 -5.75
C ALA A 100 -16.67 6.23 -4.46
N VAL A 101 -17.44 5.94 -3.41
CA VAL A 101 -17.17 6.39 -2.04
C VAL A 101 -16.58 5.20 -1.27
N PRO A 102 -15.53 5.39 -0.45
CA PRO A 102 -14.98 4.32 0.36
C PRO A 102 -16.01 3.82 1.36
N ASP A 103 -16.07 2.50 1.53
CA ASP A 103 -16.80 1.90 2.63
C ASP A 103 -16.05 2.15 3.95
N MET A 104 -16.59 3.07 4.75
CA MET A 104 -15.97 3.52 5.99
C MET A 104 -16.01 2.47 7.10
N ASP A 105 -16.82 1.41 6.98
CA ASP A 105 -16.86 0.33 7.97
C ASP A 105 -15.53 -0.45 8.01
N TYR A 106 -14.77 -0.41 6.91
CA TYR A 106 -13.43 -1.00 6.83
C TYR A 106 -12.29 -0.07 7.29
N ILE A 107 -12.60 1.21 7.59
CA ILE A 107 -11.61 2.24 7.93
C ILE A 107 -11.78 2.67 9.38
N SER A 108 -11.00 2.04 10.26
CA SER A 108 -10.97 2.42 11.67
C SER A 108 -10.50 3.86 11.88
N GLY A 109 -10.82 4.46 13.03
CA GLY A 109 -10.29 5.80 13.38
C GLY A 109 -8.76 5.87 13.44
N ALA A 110 -8.08 4.76 13.76
CA ALA A 110 -6.62 4.68 13.71
C ALA A 110 -6.09 4.68 12.27
N ASN A 111 -6.73 3.93 11.37
CA ASN A 111 -6.42 3.93 9.93
C ASN A 111 -6.58 5.36 9.39
N LYS A 112 -7.73 5.98 9.69
CA LYS A 112 -8.07 7.32 9.22
C LYS A 112 -7.01 8.35 9.60
N ARG A 113 -6.54 8.35 10.87
CA ARG A 113 -5.49 9.28 11.33
C ARG A 113 -4.19 9.15 10.52
N CYS A 114 -3.76 7.94 10.22
CA CYS A 114 -2.53 7.70 9.45
C CYS A 114 -2.73 8.05 7.96
N LEU A 115 -3.89 7.73 7.39
CA LEU A 115 -4.25 8.09 6.02
C LEU A 115 -4.33 9.60 5.85
N ASP A 116 -5.03 10.31 6.73
CA ASP A 116 -5.15 11.76 6.71
C ASP A 116 -3.78 12.44 6.84
N ALA A 117 -2.93 11.95 7.74
CA ALA A 117 -1.58 12.48 7.92
C ALA A 117 -0.71 12.30 6.66
N ALA A 118 -0.77 11.11 6.03
CA ALA A 118 -0.03 10.85 4.79
C ALA A 118 -0.58 11.71 3.64
N ILE A 119 -1.90 11.80 3.48
CA ILE A 119 -2.54 12.63 2.45
C ILE A 119 -2.14 14.10 2.63
N ALA A 120 -2.31 14.65 3.83
CA ALA A 120 -1.99 16.04 4.12
C ALA A 120 -0.52 16.38 3.85
N LYS A 121 0.39 15.43 4.10
CA LYS A 121 1.82 15.62 3.91
C LYS A 121 2.27 15.48 2.46
N TYR A 122 1.65 14.60 1.68
CA TYR A 122 2.22 14.11 0.41
C TYR A 122 1.36 14.40 -0.83
N LYS A 123 0.08 14.78 -0.70
CA LYS A 123 -0.81 14.93 -1.87
C LYS A 123 -0.31 15.96 -2.89
N ASP A 124 0.32 17.03 -2.41
CA ASP A 124 0.79 18.16 -3.23
C ASP A 124 2.27 18.03 -3.64
N THR A 125 2.95 16.96 -3.21
CA THR A 125 4.34 16.66 -3.58
C THR A 125 4.43 16.12 -5.01
N ASP A 126 5.49 16.44 -5.74
CA ASP A 126 5.74 15.86 -7.05
C ASP A 126 5.90 14.31 -6.95
N PRO A 127 5.36 13.52 -7.89
CA PRO A 127 5.49 12.07 -7.85
C PRO A 127 6.93 11.56 -7.84
N TYR A 128 7.87 12.23 -8.50
CA TYR A 128 9.28 11.82 -8.51
C TYR A 128 9.95 12.11 -7.17
N ASP A 129 9.66 13.25 -6.55
CA ASP A 129 10.10 13.53 -5.17
C ASP A 129 9.55 12.49 -4.18
N LEU A 130 8.29 12.07 -4.36
CA LEU A 130 7.70 10.98 -3.56
C LEU A 130 8.37 9.64 -3.82
N SER A 131 8.75 9.37 -5.06
CA SER A 131 9.52 8.18 -5.41
C SER A 131 10.82 8.18 -4.60
N ASP A 132 11.62 9.24 -4.71
CA ASP A 132 12.91 9.38 -4.03
C ASP A 132 12.78 9.26 -2.50
N LEU A 133 11.74 9.89 -1.91
CA LEU A 133 11.45 9.75 -0.48
C LEU A 133 11.09 8.33 -0.06
N SER A 134 10.52 7.54 -0.97
CA SER A 134 10.06 6.17 -0.69
C SER A 134 11.14 5.10 -0.96
N HIS A 135 12.27 5.48 -1.55
CA HIS A 135 13.48 4.66 -1.63
C HIS A 135 14.17 4.61 -0.26
N ASP A 136 13.43 4.18 0.76
CA ASP A 136 13.89 4.06 2.14
C ASP A 136 14.62 2.74 2.40
N SER A 137 15.06 2.53 3.64
CA SER A 137 15.81 1.34 4.02
C SER A 137 15.04 0.03 3.78
N ALA A 138 13.70 0.04 3.80
CA ALA A 138 12.92 -1.16 3.52
C ALA A 138 12.97 -1.52 2.02
N TRP A 139 12.94 -0.51 1.16
CA TRP A 139 13.13 -0.71 -0.27
C TRP A 139 14.57 -1.13 -0.61
N GLU A 140 15.58 -0.49 -0.02
CA GLU A 140 17.01 -0.80 -0.24
C GLU A 140 17.35 -2.24 0.15
N GLU A 141 16.83 -2.66 1.30
CA GLU A 141 16.98 -4.01 1.82
C GLU A 141 16.34 -5.03 0.87
N ALA A 142 15.12 -4.78 0.37
CA ALA A 142 14.51 -5.62 -0.65
C ALA A 142 15.30 -5.62 -1.97
N MET A 143 15.85 -4.49 -2.40
CA MET A 143 16.70 -4.41 -3.61
C MET A 143 18.01 -5.17 -3.48
N THR A 144 18.58 -5.21 -2.28
CA THR A 144 19.75 -6.05 -1.98
C THR A 144 19.41 -7.52 -2.13
N ARG A 145 18.27 -7.97 -1.59
CA ARG A 145 17.82 -9.38 -1.71
C ARG A 145 17.55 -9.81 -3.15
N ILE A 146 17.11 -8.90 -4.03
CA ILE A 146 16.85 -9.19 -5.44
C ILE A 146 18.12 -9.59 -6.21
N GLN A 147 19.29 -9.11 -5.79
CA GLN A 147 20.56 -9.46 -6.44
C GLN A 147 20.89 -10.95 -6.28
N ASP A 148 20.48 -11.55 -5.16
CA ASP A 148 20.61 -12.98 -4.89
C ASP A 148 19.49 -13.81 -5.55
N ASP A 149 18.23 -13.36 -5.41
CA ASP A 149 17.06 -14.04 -5.97
C ASP A 149 16.02 -13.00 -6.46
N PRO A 150 15.77 -12.92 -7.78
CA PRO A 150 14.79 -12.00 -8.36
C PRO A 150 13.37 -12.10 -7.78
N GLN A 151 13.02 -13.23 -7.15
CA GLN A 151 11.71 -13.42 -6.51
C GLN A 151 11.61 -12.73 -5.14
N LYS A 152 12.73 -12.32 -4.55
CA LYS A 152 12.81 -11.69 -3.20
C LYS A 152 12.59 -10.19 -3.21
N ASN A 153 11.86 -9.65 -4.20
CA ASN A 153 11.51 -8.24 -4.27
C ASN A 153 10.38 -7.80 -3.31
N PHE A 154 9.96 -8.65 -2.37
CA PHE A 154 8.96 -8.28 -1.37
C PHE A 154 9.58 -7.43 -0.26
N ILE A 155 8.82 -6.44 0.22
CA ILE A 155 9.16 -5.63 1.38
C ILE A 155 8.37 -6.19 2.57
N THR A 156 9.07 -6.67 3.60
CA THR A 156 8.40 -7.30 4.74
C THR A 156 7.74 -6.26 5.64
N ILE A 157 6.73 -6.66 6.42
CA ILE A 157 6.09 -5.78 7.41
C ILE A 157 7.12 -5.23 8.41
N ILE A 158 8.11 -6.04 8.78
CA ILE A 158 9.19 -5.65 9.70
C ILE A 158 10.10 -4.62 9.04
N ASP A 159 10.45 -4.78 7.77
CA ASP A 159 11.27 -3.80 7.04
C ASP A 159 10.54 -2.45 6.97
N ILE A 160 9.24 -2.45 6.64
CA ILE A 160 8.42 -1.23 6.60
C ILE A 160 8.39 -0.55 7.98
N ALA A 161 8.17 -1.31 9.05
CA ALA A 161 8.14 -0.77 10.41
C ALA A 161 9.48 -0.14 10.81
N ARG A 162 10.60 -0.81 10.51
CA ARG A 162 11.95 -0.30 10.77
C ARG A 162 12.26 0.97 9.96
N ALA A 163 11.90 1.01 8.68
CA ALA A 163 12.04 2.22 7.87
C ALA A 163 11.20 3.40 8.42
N GLY A 164 10.04 3.08 9.02
CA GLY A 164 9.22 4.04 9.77
C GLY A 164 9.79 4.47 11.12
N LYS A 165 10.96 3.93 11.52
CA LYS A 165 11.60 4.17 12.83
C LYS A 165 10.78 3.62 14.00
N ALA A 166 10.10 2.48 13.81
CA ALA A 166 9.51 1.75 14.92
C ALA A 166 10.60 1.36 15.94
N THR A 167 10.26 1.41 17.23
CA THR A 167 11.16 0.95 18.30
C THR A 167 11.37 -0.56 18.22
N GLU A 168 12.47 -1.08 18.79
CA GLU A 168 12.70 -2.53 18.83
C GLU A 168 11.55 -3.26 19.53
N ASP A 169 11.01 -2.73 20.64
CA ASP A 169 9.82 -3.30 21.29
C ASP A 169 8.61 -3.40 20.35
N MET A 170 8.39 -2.39 19.51
CA MET A 170 7.30 -2.40 18.53
C MET A 170 7.57 -3.41 17.41
N VAL A 171 8.82 -3.50 16.94
CA VAL A 171 9.25 -4.47 15.94
C VAL A 171 9.07 -5.90 16.47
N ASP A 172 9.43 -6.15 17.72
CA ASP A 172 9.27 -7.44 18.39
C ASP A 172 7.80 -7.80 18.56
N TYR A 173 6.96 -6.86 19.01
CA TYR A 173 5.51 -7.05 19.07
C TYR A 173 4.90 -7.39 17.70
N ILE A 174 5.31 -6.69 16.64
CA ILE A 174 4.85 -6.99 15.28
C ILE A 174 5.28 -8.42 14.89
N ARG A 175 6.53 -8.79 15.18
CA ARG A 175 7.10 -10.11 14.87
C ARG A 175 6.31 -11.24 15.55
N GLU A 176 6.05 -11.11 16.86
CA GLU A 176 5.25 -12.08 17.61
C GLU A 176 3.86 -12.26 17.00
N LYS A 177 3.20 -11.16 16.63
CA LYS A 177 1.90 -11.22 15.96
C LYS A 177 1.95 -11.91 14.60
N GLN A 178 2.99 -11.69 13.82
CA GLN A 178 3.16 -12.40 12.54
C GLN A 178 3.37 -13.91 12.76
N ILE A 179 4.17 -14.30 13.77
CA ILE A 179 4.37 -15.70 14.11
C ILE A 179 3.05 -16.37 14.48
N VAL A 180 2.25 -15.75 15.36
CA VAL A 180 0.94 -16.27 15.77
C VAL A 180 0.00 -16.36 14.56
N LYS A 181 -0.07 -15.32 13.72
CA LYS A 181 -0.92 -15.33 12.53
C LYS A 181 -0.56 -16.47 11.58
N ASN A 182 0.74 -16.68 11.33
CA ASN A 182 1.23 -17.73 10.44
C ASN A 182 1.02 -19.15 11.01
N ALA A 183 1.00 -19.29 12.33
CA ALA A 183 0.69 -20.56 12.98
C ALA A 183 -0.80 -20.93 12.91
N LEU A 184 -1.68 -19.95 12.67
CA LEU A 184 -3.14 -20.11 12.62
C LEU A 184 -3.71 -20.13 11.19
N SER A 185 -2.89 -19.84 10.18
CA SER A 185 -3.27 -19.79 8.75
C SER A 185 -3.00 -21.12 8.05
#